data_AF-A0A2I0GLV4-F1
#
_entry.id   AF-A0A2I0GLV4-F1
#
_cell.length_a   1.000
_cell.length_b   1.000
_cell.length_c   1.000
_cell.angle_alpha   90.00
_cell.angle_beta   90.00
_cell.angle_gamma   90.00
#
_symmetry.space_group_name_H-M   'P 1'
#
loop_
_entity.id
_entity.type
_entity.pdbx_description
1 polymer ?
#
loop_
_entity_poly.entity_id
_entity_poly.type
_entity_poly.pdbx_seq_one_letter_code
_entity_poly.pdbx_strand_id
1 'polypeptide(L)' 'MSNNDIREMFEEANKLVEKELETPLRQLTRKILNEERKYLYSDQKPAQRKKNIKDFIEEARKSGNFKSNLGA' A
#
# COMPACT_ATOMS: atom_id res chain seq x y z
N MET A 1 2.02 29.66 -21.77
CA MET A 1 1.06 28.75 -21.10
C MET A 1 0.02 29.59 -20.42
N SER A 2 -1.25 29.25 -20.60
CA SER A 2 -2.35 29.92 -19.93
C SER A 2 -2.45 29.44 -18.47
N ASN A 3 -3.07 30.23 -17.59
CA ASN A 3 -3.34 29.78 -16.22
C ASN A 3 -4.26 28.55 -16.16
N ASN A 4 -5.06 28.31 -17.21
CA ASN A 4 -5.86 27.10 -17.33
C ASN A 4 -4.98 25.87 -17.63
N ASP A 5 -3.96 26.01 -18.49
CA ASP A 5 -3.04 24.91 -18.82
C ASP A 5 -2.30 24.42 -17.57
N ILE A 6 -1.86 25.36 -16.71
CA ILE A 6 -1.16 25.03 -15.46
C ILE A 6 -2.10 24.30 -14.50
N ARG A 7 -3.35 24.74 -14.40
CA ARG A 7 -4.35 24.11 -13.53
C ARG A 7 -4.69 22.69 -13.99
N GLU A 8 -4.86 22.48 -15.29
CA GLU A 8 -5.10 21.15 -15.87
C GLU A 8 -3.92 20.20 -15.62
N MET A 9 -2.68 20.69 -15.78
CA MET A 9 -1.48 19.90 -15.45
C MET A 9 -1.44 19.48 -13.98
N PHE A 10 -1.82 20.36 -13.06
CA PHE A 10 -1.89 20.03 -11.63
C PHE A 10 -3.02 19.04 -11.31
N GLU A 11 -4.18 19.17 -11.97
CA GLU A 11 -5.29 18.23 -11.80
C GLU A 11 -4.96 16.84 -12.37
N GLU A 12 -4.23 16.75 -13.48
CA GLU A 12 -3.72 15.47 -14.02
C GLU A 12 -2.65 14.84 -13.12
N ALA A 13 -1.70 15.63 -12.61
CA ALA A 13 -0.68 15.16 -11.68
C ALA A 13 -1.32 14.63 -10.39
N ASN A 14 -2.33 15.31 -9.85
CA ASN A 14 -3.06 14.85 -8.67
C ASN A 14 -3.83 13.55 -8.93
N LYS A 15 -4.44 13.36 -10.11
CA LYS A 15 -5.09 12.09 -10.47
C LYS A 15 -4.10 10.92 -10.58
N LEU A 16 -2.88 11.18 -11.07
CA LEU A 16 -1.79 10.20 -11.09
C LEU A 16 -1.36 9.84 -9.67
N VAL A 17 -1.19 10.85 -8.82
CA VAL A 17 -0.86 10.66 -7.41
C VAL A 17 -1.97 9.90 -6.68
N GLU A 18 -3.24 10.24 -6.88
CA GLU A 18 -4.40 9.53 -6.32
C GLU A 18 -4.50 8.08 -6.77
N LYS A 19 -4.21 7.78 -8.05
CA LYS A 19 -4.10 6.39 -8.54
C LYS A 19 -2.94 5.63 -7.90
N GLU A 20 -1.85 6.32 -7.58
CA GLU A 20 -0.70 5.75 -6.89
C GLU A 20 -0.85 5.68 -5.36
N LEU A 21 -1.82 6.40 -4.80
CA LEU A 21 -1.73 6.83 -3.40
C LEU A 21 -1.86 5.72 -2.39
N GLU A 22 -2.63 4.65 -2.61
CA GLU A 22 -2.57 3.51 -1.68
C GLU A 22 -3.26 2.26 -2.25
N THR A 23 -2.59 1.54 -3.15
CA THR A 23 -3.12 0.23 -3.60
C THR A 23 -3.07 -0.80 -2.47
N PRO A 24 -3.94 -1.83 -2.47
CA PRO A 24 -3.91 -2.89 -1.47
C PRO A 24 -2.57 -3.60 -1.37
N LEU A 25 -1.85 -3.71 -2.51
CA LEU A 25 -0.49 -4.22 -2.54
C LEU A 25 0.48 -3.28 -1.81
N ARG A 26 0.42 -1.97 -2.06
CA ARG A 26 1.23 -0.98 -1.34
C ARG A 26 0.93 -1.00 0.17
N GLN A 27 -0.33 -1.14 0.58
CA GLN A 27 -0.71 -1.28 1.99
C GLN A 27 -0.09 -2.52 2.63
N LEU A 28 -0.21 -3.67 1.96
CA LEU A 28 0.37 -4.92 2.44
C LEU A 28 1.90 -4.82 2.55
N THR A 29 2.56 -4.31 1.51
CA THR A 29 4.00 -4.10 1.50
C THR A 29 4.45 -3.21 2.65
N ARG A 30 3.73 -2.11 2.92
CA ARG A 30 4.03 -1.20 4.05
C ARG A 30 3.89 -1.91 5.40
N LYS A 31 2.82 -2.69 5.61
CA LYS A 31 2.63 -3.48 6.83
C LYS A 31 3.79 -4.45 7.07
N ILE A 32 4.19 -5.19 6.02
CA ILE A 32 5.31 -6.13 6.10
C ILE A 32 6.62 -5.39 6.41
N LEU A 33 6.94 -4.30 5.69
CA LEU A 33 8.18 -3.55 5.94
C LEU A 33 8.26 -2.97 7.36
N ASN A 34 7.13 -2.54 7.93
CA ASN A 34 7.09 -2.05 9.31
C ASN A 34 7.33 -3.19 10.31
N GLU A 35 6.78 -4.36 10.05
CA GLU A 35 6.98 -5.56 10.86
C GLU A 35 8.42 -6.07 10.81
N GLU A 36 9.06 -6.04 9.63
CA GLU A 36 10.49 -6.32 9.50
C GLU A 36 11.34 -5.34 10.30
N ARG A 37 11.04 -4.03 10.20
CA ARG A 37 11.73 -3.00 11.00
C ARG A 37 11.55 -3.25 12.49
N LYS A 38 10.33 -3.55 12.94
CA LYS A 38 10.06 -3.87 14.34
C LYS A 38 10.87 -5.08 14.79
N TYR A 39 10.92 -6.13 14.00
CA TYR A 39 11.72 -7.33 14.32
C TYR A 39 13.22 -7.02 14.43
N LEU A 40 13.76 -6.17 13.56
CA LEU A 40 15.18 -5.78 13.62
C LEU A 40 15.55 -4.96 14.85
N TYR A 41 14.61 -4.16 15.37
CA TYR A 41 14.85 -3.19 16.43
C TYR A 41 14.10 -3.48 17.74
N SER A 42 13.59 -4.71 17.95
CA SER A 42 12.90 -5.10 19.18
C SER A 42 13.13 -6.56 19.56
N ASP A 43 12.77 -6.94 20.79
CA ASP A 43 12.85 -8.33 21.31
C ASP A 43 11.77 -9.28 20.73
N GLN A 44 11.24 -8.92 19.55
CA GLN A 44 10.20 -9.71 18.92
C GLN A 44 10.75 -11.06 18.46
N LYS A 45 10.09 -12.14 18.89
CA LYS A 45 10.49 -13.50 18.49
C LYS A 45 10.18 -13.77 17.00
N PRO A 46 11.01 -14.56 16.30
CA PRO A 46 10.79 -14.91 14.89
C PRO A 46 9.41 -15.52 14.61
N ALA A 47 8.88 -16.31 15.55
CA ALA A 47 7.56 -16.92 15.44
C ALA A 47 6.43 -15.86 15.41
N GLN A 48 6.55 -14.82 16.25
CA GLN A 48 5.58 -13.74 16.30
C GLN A 48 5.61 -12.92 14.99
N ARG A 49 6.80 -12.61 14.46
CA ARG A 49 6.97 -11.96 13.15
C ARG A 49 6.26 -12.74 12.04
N LYS A 50 6.53 -14.05 11.95
CA LYS A 50 5.91 -14.93 10.93
C LYS A 50 4.39 -14.94 11.04
N LYS A 51 3.85 -14.99 12.27
CA LYS A 51 2.40 -14.92 12.52
C LYS A 51 1.84 -13.60 12.01
N ASN A 52 2.42 -12.46 12.38
CA ASN A 52 1.94 -11.13 11.99
C ASN A 52 1.93 -10.95 10.47
N ILE A 53 3.00 -11.34 9.78
CA ILE A 53 3.06 -11.27 8.31
C ILE A 53 1.97 -12.12 7.66
N LYS A 54 1.73 -13.32 8.18
CA LYS A 54 0.66 -14.20 7.68
C LYS A 54 -0.72 -13.56 7.88
N ASP A 55 -0.97 -13.00 9.06
CA ASP A 55 -2.21 -12.31 9.39
C ASP A 55 -2.44 -11.11 8.43
N PHE A 56 -1.41 -10.32 8.11
CA PHE A 56 -1.52 -9.22 7.13
C PHE A 56 -1.89 -9.70 5.72
N ILE A 57 -1.31 -10.81 5.26
CA ILE A 57 -1.62 -11.40 3.95
C ILE A 57 -3.07 -11.91 3.93
N GLU A 58 -3.54 -12.53 5.01
CA GLU A 58 -4.90 -13.03 5.12
C GLU A 58 -5.93 -11.90 5.19
N GLU A 59 -5.65 -10.83 5.93
CA GLU A 59 -6.44 -9.59 5.91
C GLU A 59 -6.53 -9.01 4.50
N ALA A 60 -5.39 -8.89 3.82
CA ALA A 60 -5.32 -8.41 2.45
C ALA A 60 -6.18 -9.24 1.49
N ARG A 61 -6.13 -10.58 1.60
CA ARG A 61 -6.96 -11.50 0.80
C ARG A 61 -8.46 -11.36 1.09
N LYS A 62 -8.83 -11.23 2.37
CA LYS A 62 -10.23 -11.09 2.80
C LYS A 62 -10.82 -9.73 2.45
N SER A 63 -9.99 -8.68 2.38
CA SER A 63 -10.45 -7.31 2.11
C SER A 63 -11.11 -7.12 0.76
N GLY A 64 -11.02 -8.09 -0.17
CA GLY A 64 -11.61 -7.98 -1.51
C GLY A 64 -10.95 -6.93 -2.42
N ASN A 65 -10.19 -5.99 -1.84
CA ASN A 65 -9.58 -4.86 -2.54
C ASN A 65 -8.56 -5.27 -3.62
N PHE A 66 -8.00 -6.49 -3.55
CA PHE A 66 -7.11 -7.00 -4.60
C PHE A 66 -7.83 -7.45 -5.88
N LYS A 67 -9.16 -7.66 -5.84
CA LYS A 67 -9.92 -8.18 -6.99
C LYS A 67 -10.34 -7.13 -8.02
N SER A 68 -10.14 -5.84 -7.79
CA SER A 68 -10.69 -4.78 -8.67
C SER A 68 -9.73 -4.17 -9.70
N ASN A 69 -8.45 -4.56 -9.75
CA ASN A 69 -7.48 -4.01 -10.72
C ASN A 69 -6.98 -5.02 -11.76
N LEU A 70 -7.58 -6.21 -11.85
CA LEU A 70 -7.31 -7.20 -12.90
C LEU A 70 -8.49 -7.25 -13.87
N GLY A 71 -8.59 -6.23 -14.74
CA GLY A 71 -9.32 -6.26 -16.01
C GLY A 71 -10.85 -6.32 -15.95
N ALA A 72 -11.48 -5.15 -16.08
CA ALA A 72 -12.75 -5.00 -16.80
C ALA A 72 -12.44 -4.46 -18.20
#